data_AF-D7CDH5-F1
#
_entry.id   AF-D7CDH5-F1
#
_cell.length_a   1.000
_cell.length_b   1.000
_cell.length_c   1.000
_cell.angle_alpha   90.00
_cell.angle_beta   90.00
_cell.angle_gamma   90.00
#
_symmetry.space_group_name_H-M   'P 1'
#
loop_
_entity.id
_entity.type
_entity.pdbx_description
1 polymer ?
#
loop_
_entity_poly.entity_id
_entity_poly.type
_entity_poly.pdbx_seq_one_letter_code
_entity_poly.pdbx_strand_id
1 'polypeptide(L)'
;MMRECVEAGLGREGILRDGLKVRRRAASSARLLRAQGDPRWHAMEWVTLYAMAVNEENASGRRVVTAPTNGAAGIIPAVLHYYRDFIPGADDDGIIRFLLTAGAIGILFKENASISGADVGCQGEVGSACSMAATGLAEVLRGTPEKVENAAEIGIEHNLGLTCDPVGGLVQIPCIERNGMAAVKAVTAARMALRGDGRHHVSLDKAIKTMKQTGASNTRRCRVRDKQSGALPAGVQVLTHGRARCHEPGVRGPWGTGNSEAAAGPWCVRRGASRRVPSRSGAAPGTIGWTAGRPRRRWAGRAAVGIRR
;
A
#
# COMPACT_ATOMS: atom_id res chain seq x y z
N MET A 1 16.66 -1.79 16.52
CA MET A 1 15.45 -2.60 16.25
C MET A 1 14.93 -2.54 14.80
N MET A 2 14.41 -1.41 14.27
CA MET A 2 13.84 -1.39 12.90
C MET A 2 14.81 -1.92 11.83
N ARG A 3 16.07 -1.46 11.89
CA ARG A 3 17.18 -1.96 11.04
C ARG A 3 17.40 -3.46 11.18
N GLU A 4 17.45 -3.99 12.41
CA GLU A 4 17.62 -5.42 12.66
C GLU A 4 16.45 -6.24 12.08
N CYS A 5 15.22 -5.72 12.10
CA CYS A 5 14.06 -6.38 11.50
C CYS A 5 14.21 -6.51 9.97
N VAL A 6 14.66 -5.44 9.31
CA VAL A 6 14.98 -5.46 7.88
C VAL A 6 16.07 -6.49 7.58
N GLU A 7 17.19 -6.44 8.30
CA GLU A 7 18.32 -7.37 8.12
C GLU A 7 17.91 -8.84 8.34
N ALA A 8 17.12 -9.11 9.38
CA ALA A 8 16.60 -10.45 9.65
C ALA A 8 15.68 -10.95 8.52
N GLY A 9 14.78 -10.10 8.02
CA GLY A 9 13.90 -10.46 6.91
C GLY A 9 14.65 -10.68 5.59
N LEU A 10 15.70 -9.91 5.31
CA LEU A 10 16.56 -10.09 4.13
C LEU A 10 17.47 -11.33 4.22
N GLY A 11 17.64 -11.93 5.40
CA GLY A 11 18.43 -13.13 5.62
C GLY A 11 17.61 -14.42 5.75
N ARG A 12 16.28 -14.33 5.89
CA ARG A 12 15.44 -15.48 6.23
C ARG A 12 14.61 -15.99 5.05
N GLU A 13 14.84 -17.24 4.70
CA GLU A 13 14.02 -17.98 3.73
C GLU A 13 12.95 -18.83 4.42
N GLY A 14 12.05 -19.41 3.62
CA GLY A 14 11.03 -20.35 4.08
C GLY A 14 9.62 -19.97 3.68
N ILE A 15 8.65 -20.59 4.35
CA ILE A 15 7.21 -20.40 4.14
C ILE A 15 6.63 -19.66 5.35
N LEU A 16 5.77 -18.67 5.09
CA LEU A 16 5.05 -17.94 6.13
C LEU A 16 4.08 -18.86 6.89
N ARG A 17 3.77 -18.48 8.13
CA ARG A 17 2.88 -19.25 9.02
C ARG A 17 1.43 -19.22 8.50
N ASP A 18 0.53 -19.95 9.16
CA ASP A 18 -0.93 -19.78 9.02
C ASP A 18 -1.57 -20.23 7.68
N GLY A 19 -1.02 -21.28 7.06
CA GLY A 19 -1.79 -22.14 6.14
C GLY A 19 -1.91 -21.67 4.68
N LEU A 20 -1.68 -20.40 4.36
CA LEU A 20 -1.66 -19.92 2.95
C LEU A 20 -0.43 -20.41 2.16
N LYS A 21 0.56 -20.99 2.84
CA LYS A 21 1.81 -21.50 2.26
C LYS A 21 2.54 -20.47 1.39
N VAL A 22 2.44 -19.19 1.74
CA VAL A 22 3.12 -18.10 1.04
C VAL A 22 4.62 -18.19 1.28
N ARG A 23 5.40 -18.25 0.20
CA ARG A 23 6.86 -18.26 0.28
C ARG A 23 7.39 -16.86 0.61
N ARG A 24 8.39 -16.80 1.50
CA ARG A 24 9.20 -15.58 1.73
C ARG A 24 10.01 -15.26 0.48
N ARG A 25 9.92 -14.01 0.03
CA ARG A 25 10.55 -13.52 -1.21
C ARG A 25 11.70 -12.57 -0.92
N ALA A 26 11.68 -11.85 0.20
CA ALA A 26 12.63 -10.77 0.47
C ALA A 26 14.09 -11.25 0.40
N ALA A 27 14.42 -12.36 1.09
CA ALA A 27 15.79 -12.88 1.14
C ALA A 27 16.32 -13.35 -0.22
N SER A 28 15.55 -14.15 -0.97
CA SER A 28 15.97 -14.62 -2.29
C SER A 28 16.10 -13.47 -3.29
N SER A 29 15.17 -12.52 -3.28
CA SER A 29 15.22 -11.36 -4.18
C SER A 29 16.36 -10.41 -3.84
N ALA A 30 16.67 -10.21 -2.55
CA ALA A 30 17.82 -9.40 -2.12
C ALA A 30 19.15 -10.03 -2.56
N ARG A 31 19.26 -11.35 -2.52
CA ARG A 31 20.44 -12.07 -3.02
C ARG A 31 20.63 -11.84 -4.53
N LEU A 32 19.54 -11.96 -5.30
CA LEU A 32 19.55 -11.70 -6.75
C LEU A 32 19.89 -10.23 -7.06
N LEU A 33 19.34 -9.28 -6.29
CA LEU A 33 19.57 -7.86 -6.51
C LEU A 33 21.00 -7.45 -6.18
N ARG A 34 21.61 -8.01 -5.13
CA ARG A 34 23.04 -7.81 -4.82
C ARG A 34 23.95 -8.27 -5.96
N ALA A 35 23.56 -9.32 -6.68
CA ALA A 35 24.33 -9.83 -7.82
C ALA A 35 24.24 -8.93 -9.07
N GLN A 36 23.29 -7.98 -9.12
CA GLN A 36 23.13 -7.05 -10.25
C GLN A 36 24.09 -5.85 -10.18
N GLY A 37 24.84 -5.70 -9.09
CA GLY A 37 25.90 -4.71 -8.96
C GLY A 37 25.54 -3.59 -7.98
N ASP A 38 25.85 -2.35 -8.37
CA ASP A 38 25.76 -1.19 -7.48
C ASP A 38 24.30 -0.93 -7.03
N PRO A 39 24.01 -0.98 -5.72
CA PRO A 39 22.67 -0.74 -5.18
C PRO A 39 22.01 0.56 -5.62
N ARG A 40 22.80 1.60 -5.96
CA ARG A 40 22.26 2.92 -6.34
C ARG A 40 21.38 2.89 -7.58
N TRP A 41 21.60 1.94 -8.49
CA TRP A 41 20.80 1.76 -9.70
C TRP A 41 19.48 1.06 -9.44
N HIS A 42 19.32 0.48 -8.25
CA HIS A 42 18.19 -0.35 -7.85
C HIS A 42 17.55 0.16 -6.56
N ALA A 43 17.59 1.48 -6.32
CA ALA A 43 17.15 2.06 -5.06
C ALA A 43 15.67 1.70 -4.77
N MET A 44 14.78 1.74 -5.76
CA MET A 44 13.35 1.47 -5.55
C MET A 44 13.05 -0.01 -5.30
N GLU A 45 13.80 -0.90 -5.95
CA GLU A 45 13.77 -2.33 -5.70
C GLU A 45 14.24 -2.62 -4.27
N TRP A 46 15.31 -1.97 -3.81
CA TRP A 46 15.77 -2.06 -2.43
C TRP A 46 14.72 -1.57 -1.42
N VAL A 47 14.10 -0.40 -1.65
CA VAL A 47 13.00 0.10 -0.81
C VAL A 47 11.86 -0.92 -0.72
N THR A 48 11.48 -1.50 -1.86
CA THR A 48 10.43 -2.53 -1.91
C THR A 48 10.82 -3.75 -1.07
N LEU A 49 12.06 -4.22 -1.20
CA LEU A 49 12.56 -5.39 -0.45
C LEU A 49 12.68 -5.12 1.05
N TYR A 50 13.08 -3.92 1.48
CA TYR A 50 13.12 -3.56 2.90
C TYR A 50 11.72 -3.62 3.53
N ALA A 51 10.71 -3.10 2.85
CA ALA A 51 9.33 -3.13 3.32
C ALA A 51 8.80 -4.57 3.38
N MET A 52 9.06 -5.36 2.33
CA MET A 52 8.66 -6.78 2.30
C MET A 52 9.35 -7.59 3.39
N ALA A 53 10.64 -7.37 3.64
CA ALA A 53 11.41 -8.05 4.68
C ALA A 53 10.77 -7.89 6.06
N VAL A 54 10.38 -6.66 6.42
CA VAL A 54 9.71 -6.36 7.70
C VAL A 54 8.34 -7.03 7.77
N ASN A 55 7.53 -6.95 6.70
CA ASN A 55 6.20 -7.54 6.72
C ASN A 55 6.20 -9.08 6.67
N GLU A 56 7.24 -9.70 6.10
CA GLU A 56 7.46 -11.14 6.18
C GLU A 56 7.87 -11.59 7.60
N GLU A 57 8.68 -10.78 8.31
CA GLU A 57 8.97 -10.99 9.73
C GLU A 57 7.70 -10.83 10.58
N ASN A 58 6.89 -9.79 10.35
CA ASN A 58 5.60 -9.60 11.00
C ASN A 58 4.68 -10.82 10.82
N ALA A 59 4.51 -11.27 9.56
CA ALA A 59 3.68 -12.42 9.22
C ALA A 59 4.17 -13.74 9.81
N SER A 60 5.37 -13.77 10.38
CA SER A 60 5.93 -14.95 11.05
C SER A 60 5.92 -14.84 12.58
N GLY A 61 5.23 -13.84 13.13
CA GLY A 61 5.15 -13.60 14.57
C GLY A 61 6.48 -13.16 15.18
N ARG A 62 7.36 -12.52 14.38
CA ARG A 62 8.63 -11.98 14.86
C ARG A 62 8.44 -10.56 15.37
N ARG A 63 9.50 -10.04 16.01
CA ARG A 63 9.48 -8.72 16.62
C ARG A 63 9.46 -7.63 15.55
N VAL A 64 8.47 -6.74 15.60
CA VAL A 64 8.31 -5.59 14.68
C VAL A 64 7.96 -4.32 15.47
N VAL A 65 8.26 -3.16 14.90
CA VAL A 65 7.83 -1.86 15.44
C VAL A 65 6.58 -1.41 14.70
N THR A 66 5.54 -1.00 15.43
CA THR A 66 4.33 -0.43 14.84
C THR A 66 4.64 0.88 14.12
N ALA A 67 4.14 1.04 12.89
CA ALA A 67 4.36 2.27 12.12
C ALA A 67 3.22 2.56 11.10
N PRO A 68 2.00 2.92 11.53
CA PRO A 68 1.53 3.03 12.91
C PRO A 68 0.91 1.72 13.45
N THR A 69 0.77 0.69 12.61
CA THR A 69 0.30 -0.64 13.02
C THR A 69 1.31 -1.71 12.60
N ASN A 70 1.13 -2.95 13.09
CA ASN A 70 1.94 -4.09 12.65
C ASN A 70 1.75 -4.38 11.15
N GLY A 71 0.54 -4.16 10.62
CA GLY A 71 0.22 -4.37 9.21
C GLY A 71 0.93 -3.39 8.27
N ALA A 72 1.30 -2.21 8.76
CA ALA A 72 1.99 -1.15 8.01
C ALA A 72 3.47 -0.96 8.42
N ALA A 73 4.01 -1.88 9.24
CA ALA A 73 5.31 -1.74 9.90
C ALA A 73 6.51 -1.60 8.94
N GLY A 74 6.40 -2.04 7.69
CA GLY A 74 7.51 -2.04 6.74
C GLY A 74 7.80 -0.70 6.08
N ILE A 75 6.86 0.24 6.06
CA ILE A 75 6.96 1.46 5.24
C ILE A 75 7.99 2.45 5.79
N ILE A 76 7.86 2.83 7.06
CA ILE A 76 8.80 3.74 7.73
C ILE A 76 10.25 3.24 7.68
N PRO A 77 10.58 1.99 8.08
CA PRO A 77 11.96 1.51 8.01
C PRO A 77 12.47 1.42 6.57
N ALA A 78 11.63 1.08 5.58
CA ALA A 78 12.06 1.03 4.18
C ALA A 78 12.48 2.41 3.65
N VAL A 79 11.71 3.45 3.96
CA VAL A 79 12.02 4.83 3.53
C VAL A 79 13.19 5.42 4.34
N LEU A 80 13.37 5.05 5.61
CA LEU A 80 14.57 5.40 6.37
C LEU A 80 15.83 4.76 5.81
N HIS A 81 15.76 3.50 5.39
CA HIS A 81 16.85 2.86 4.65
C HIS A 81 17.12 3.60 3.33
N TYR A 82 16.07 4.05 2.64
CA TYR A 82 16.25 4.87 1.43
C TYR A 82 17.04 6.14 1.71
N TYR A 83 16.66 6.87 2.76
CA TYR A 83 17.35 8.08 3.20
C TYR A 83 18.83 7.78 3.48
N ARG A 84 19.10 6.79 4.35
CA ARG A 84 20.46 6.43 4.76
C ARG A 84 21.35 5.94 3.61
N ASP A 85 20.82 5.08 2.75
CA ASP A 85 21.64 4.32 1.79
C ASP A 85 21.77 5.03 0.43
N PHE A 86 20.84 5.92 0.07
CA PHE A 86 20.79 6.54 -1.26
C PHE A 86 20.78 8.08 -1.27
N ILE A 87 20.66 8.75 -0.12
CA ILE A 87 20.72 10.21 -0.05
C ILE A 87 22.10 10.66 0.43
N PRO A 88 22.85 11.42 -0.39
CA PRO A 88 24.11 12.00 0.05
C PRO A 88 23.93 12.91 1.26
N GLY A 89 24.79 12.76 2.26
CA GLY A 89 24.74 13.56 3.49
C GLY A 89 23.65 13.15 4.47
N ALA A 90 23.12 11.92 4.36
CA ALA A 90 22.24 11.38 5.40
C ALA A 90 23.00 11.20 6.73
N ASP A 91 22.40 11.66 7.82
CA ASP A 91 22.97 11.66 9.16
C ASP A 91 21.94 11.26 10.24
N ASP A 92 22.42 11.06 11.46
CA ASP A 92 21.57 10.65 12.59
C ASP A 92 20.56 11.73 12.97
N ASP A 93 20.93 13.01 12.87
CA ASP A 93 20.02 14.14 13.11
C ASP A 93 18.87 14.14 12.08
N GLY A 94 19.14 13.78 10.83
CA GLY A 94 18.14 13.57 9.80
C GLY A 94 17.21 12.41 10.14
N ILE A 95 17.72 11.30 10.67
CA ILE A 95 16.87 10.19 11.12
C ILE A 95 15.92 10.65 12.24
N ILE A 96 16.40 11.46 13.19
CA ILE A 96 15.58 12.02 14.26
C ILE A 96 14.50 12.94 13.67
N ARG A 97 14.86 13.88 12.80
CA ARG A 97 13.89 14.77 12.13
C ARG A 97 12.85 13.99 11.33
N PHE A 98 13.28 12.98 10.56
CA PHE A 98 12.38 12.10 9.82
C PHE A 98 11.31 11.49 10.74
N LEU A 99 11.73 10.91 11.87
CA LEU A 99 10.84 10.22 12.79
C LEU A 99 9.89 11.18 13.51
N LEU A 100 10.38 12.36 13.92
CA LEU A 100 9.56 13.38 14.57
C LEU A 100 8.49 13.92 13.61
N THR A 101 8.85 14.24 12.37
CA THR A 101 7.91 14.77 11.37
C THR A 101 6.92 13.70 10.92
N ALA A 102 7.37 12.46 10.74
CA ALA A 102 6.48 11.31 10.50
C ALA A 102 5.48 11.12 11.65
N GLY A 103 5.95 11.24 12.89
CA GLY A 103 5.10 11.17 14.09
C GLY A 103 4.05 12.27 14.14
N ALA A 104 4.43 13.52 13.82
CA ALA A 104 3.51 14.65 13.78
C ALA A 104 2.35 14.43 12.78
N ILE A 105 2.65 13.93 11.58
CA ILE A 105 1.62 13.57 10.60
C ILE A 105 0.76 12.39 11.08
N GLY A 106 1.37 11.41 11.75
CA GLY A 106 0.64 10.30 12.36
C GLY A 106 -0.41 10.78 13.37
N ILE A 107 -0.09 11.81 14.17
CA ILE A 107 -1.02 12.45 15.11
C ILE A 107 -2.21 13.06 14.35
N LEU A 108 -1.98 13.78 13.24
CA LEU A 108 -3.07 14.38 12.45
C LEU A 108 -4.06 13.33 11.93
N PHE A 109 -3.58 12.17 11.45
CA PHE A 109 -4.45 11.08 11.02
C PHE A 109 -5.22 10.46 12.19
N LYS A 110 -4.56 10.27 13.34
CA LYS A 110 -5.15 9.67 14.53
C LYS A 110 -6.26 10.54 15.12
N GLU A 111 -6.01 11.84 15.28
CA GLU A 111 -6.94 12.78 15.92
C GLU A 111 -8.14 13.10 15.02
N ASN A 112 -7.90 13.32 13.72
CA ASN A 112 -8.96 13.79 12.83
C ASN A 112 -9.76 12.65 12.17
N ALA A 113 -9.22 11.43 12.14
CA ALA A 113 -9.87 10.27 11.54
C ALA A 113 -9.67 8.98 12.38
N SER A 114 -8.89 8.03 11.88
CA SER A 114 -8.45 6.83 12.61
C SER A 114 -7.26 6.23 11.87
N ILE A 115 -6.40 5.52 12.61
CA ILE A 115 -5.29 4.72 12.07
C ILE A 115 -5.61 3.21 12.06
N SER A 116 -6.82 2.84 12.47
CA SER A 116 -7.24 1.44 12.56
C SER A 116 -7.79 0.95 11.23
N GLY A 117 -7.26 -0.18 10.76
CA GLY A 117 -7.79 -0.89 9.60
C GLY A 117 -9.26 -1.29 9.74
N ALA A 118 -9.72 -1.52 10.97
CA ALA A 118 -11.10 -1.89 11.27
C ALA A 118 -12.08 -0.70 11.18
N ASP A 119 -11.61 0.53 11.40
CA ASP A 119 -12.46 1.72 11.45
C ASP A 119 -12.59 2.38 10.07
N VAL A 120 -11.45 2.49 9.36
CA VAL A 120 -11.35 3.26 8.13
C VAL A 120 -10.75 2.48 6.96
N GLY A 121 -10.44 1.19 7.13
CA GLY A 121 -9.78 0.39 6.11
C GLY A 121 -8.26 0.56 6.09
N CYS A 122 -7.61 -0.13 5.17
CA CYS A 122 -6.15 -0.16 5.05
C CYS A 122 -5.54 1.20 4.68
N GLN A 123 -6.34 2.13 4.15
CA GLN A 123 -5.95 3.54 4.01
C GLN A 123 -5.55 4.19 5.35
N GLY A 124 -6.17 3.78 6.47
CA GLY A 124 -5.80 4.28 7.80
C GLY A 124 -4.51 3.68 8.34
N GLU A 125 -4.08 2.52 7.84
CA GLU A 125 -2.84 1.86 8.28
C GLU A 125 -1.70 2.12 7.30
N VAL A 126 -1.83 1.57 6.09
CA VAL A 126 -0.82 1.67 5.03
C VAL A 126 -0.82 3.07 4.41
N GLY A 127 -1.98 3.69 4.25
CA GLY A 127 -2.08 5.05 3.68
C GLY A 127 -1.52 6.12 4.62
N SER A 128 -1.83 6.03 5.92
CA SER A 128 -1.22 6.92 6.93
C SER A 128 0.29 6.70 7.01
N ALA A 129 0.77 5.45 7.06
CA ALA A 129 2.21 5.14 7.05
C ALA A 129 2.93 5.67 5.80
N CYS A 130 2.30 5.57 4.62
CA CYS A 130 2.80 6.14 3.37
C CYS A 130 2.99 7.66 3.49
N SER A 131 1.99 8.35 4.06
CA SER A 131 2.00 9.80 4.26
C SER A 131 3.06 10.21 5.28
N MET A 132 3.11 9.52 6.41
CA MET A 132 4.12 9.71 7.47
C MET A 132 5.54 9.58 6.90
N ALA A 133 5.80 8.55 6.09
CA ALA A 133 7.11 8.32 5.48
C ALA A 133 7.45 9.34 4.38
N ALA A 134 6.47 9.76 3.58
CA ALA A 134 6.65 10.79 2.55
C ALA A 134 7.06 12.13 3.17
N THR A 135 6.35 12.53 4.22
CA THR A 135 6.63 13.75 4.99
C THR A 135 7.99 13.70 5.68
N GLY A 136 8.30 12.60 6.37
CA GLY A 136 9.62 12.44 7.00
C GLY A 136 10.74 12.57 5.97
N LEU A 137 10.57 12.00 4.77
CA LEU A 137 11.55 12.10 3.70
C LEU A 137 11.62 13.53 3.11
N ALA A 138 10.48 14.20 2.92
CA ALA A 138 10.44 15.57 2.42
C ALA A 138 11.18 16.53 3.37
N GLU A 139 11.01 16.37 4.68
CA GLU A 139 11.69 17.15 5.71
C GLU A 139 13.22 17.00 5.62
N VAL A 140 13.73 15.77 5.62
CA VAL A 140 15.19 15.54 5.59
C VAL A 140 15.83 15.91 4.25
N LEU A 141 15.02 16.04 3.20
CA LEU A 141 15.41 16.59 1.90
C LEU A 141 15.24 18.11 1.81
N ARG A 142 15.03 18.79 2.95
CA ARG A 142 14.93 20.25 3.09
C ARG A 142 13.72 20.86 2.38
N GLY A 143 12.58 20.16 2.41
CA GLY A 143 11.30 20.74 2.00
C GLY A 143 10.87 21.87 2.95
N THR A 144 10.14 22.86 2.43
CA THR A 144 9.43 23.83 3.28
C THR A 144 8.23 23.15 3.94
N PRO A 145 7.65 23.70 5.02
CA PRO A 145 6.46 23.13 5.65
C PRO A 145 5.32 22.84 4.67
N GLU A 146 5.11 23.71 3.68
CA GLU A 146 4.08 23.54 2.65
C GLU A 146 4.36 22.33 1.74
N LYS A 147 5.64 22.11 1.38
CA LYS A 147 6.06 20.93 0.60
C LYS A 147 5.97 19.66 1.43
N VAL A 148 6.26 19.74 2.72
CA VAL A 148 6.16 18.63 3.67
C VAL A 148 4.70 18.20 3.85
N GLU A 149 3.78 19.17 3.97
CA GLU A 149 2.34 18.93 4.00
C GLU A 149 1.84 18.37 2.66
N ASN A 150 2.29 18.92 1.53
CA ASN A 150 1.95 18.40 0.21
C ASN A 150 2.42 16.95 0.01
N ALA A 151 3.59 16.57 0.51
CA ALA A 151 4.04 15.18 0.48
C ALA A 151 3.13 14.25 1.30
N ALA A 152 2.63 14.72 2.45
CA ALA A 152 1.66 13.98 3.26
C ALA A 152 0.36 13.75 2.49
N GLU A 153 -0.13 14.81 1.84
CA GLU A 153 -1.37 14.83 1.09
C GLU A 153 -1.34 13.85 -0.09
N ILE A 154 -0.32 13.94 -0.94
CA ILE A 154 -0.09 12.98 -2.04
C ILE A 154 -0.01 11.55 -1.50
N GLY A 155 0.68 11.37 -0.36
CA GLY A 155 0.82 10.09 0.31
C GLY A 155 -0.51 9.43 0.66
N ILE A 156 -1.47 10.18 1.21
CA ILE A 156 -2.78 9.63 1.56
C ILE A 156 -3.70 9.53 0.34
N GLU A 157 -3.65 10.50 -0.58
CA GLU A 157 -4.50 10.55 -1.76
C GLU A 157 -4.38 9.25 -2.58
N HIS A 158 -3.15 8.79 -2.81
CA HIS A 158 -2.87 7.56 -3.55
C HIS A 158 -3.20 6.26 -2.78
N ASN A 159 -3.82 6.36 -1.60
CA ASN A 159 -4.29 5.25 -0.80
C ASN A 159 -5.76 5.38 -0.37
N LEU A 160 -6.46 6.45 -0.74
CA LEU A 160 -7.88 6.63 -0.45
C LEU A 160 -8.74 5.52 -1.07
N GLY A 161 -9.70 5.02 -0.30
CA GLY A 161 -10.59 3.92 -0.68
C GLY A 161 -10.04 2.51 -0.38
N LEU A 162 -8.79 2.36 0.06
CA LEU A 162 -8.23 1.03 0.36
C LEU A 162 -8.93 0.38 1.55
N THR A 163 -9.63 -0.73 1.30
CA THR A 163 -10.30 -1.56 2.31
C THR A 163 -9.31 -2.47 3.04
N CYS A 164 -9.66 -2.89 4.26
CA CYS A 164 -8.94 -3.93 4.99
C CYS A 164 -9.72 -5.25 4.88
N ASP A 165 -9.33 -6.08 3.92
CA ASP A 165 -9.94 -7.38 3.65
C ASP A 165 -8.88 -8.40 3.20
N PRO A 166 -8.00 -8.83 4.12
CA PRO A 166 -6.92 -9.74 3.77
C PRO A 166 -7.40 -11.17 3.53
N VAL A 167 -6.68 -11.89 2.66
CA VAL A 167 -6.95 -13.30 2.37
C VAL A 167 -6.75 -14.13 3.64
N GLY A 168 -7.76 -14.92 4.00
CA GLY A 168 -7.74 -15.75 5.20
C GLY A 168 -7.72 -14.97 6.52
N GLY A 169 -7.95 -13.65 6.50
CA GLY A 169 -7.83 -12.81 7.71
C GLY A 169 -6.38 -12.58 8.15
N LEU A 170 -5.39 -12.92 7.31
CA LEU A 170 -3.97 -12.94 7.68
C LEU A 170 -3.23 -11.72 7.16
N VAL A 171 -2.25 -11.24 7.93
CA VAL A 171 -1.40 -10.10 7.55
C VAL A 171 -0.30 -10.53 6.56
N GLN A 172 -0.72 -11.14 5.45
CA GLN A 172 0.14 -11.66 4.38
C GLN A 172 -0.26 -11.06 3.04
N ILE A 173 -1.42 -11.45 2.51
CA ILE A 173 -1.95 -11.00 1.22
C ILE A 173 -3.18 -10.14 1.46
N PRO A 174 -3.25 -8.89 0.95
CA PRO A 174 -2.26 -8.15 0.16
C PRO A 174 -1.29 -7.29 1.00
N CYS A 175 -1.19 -7.54 2.31
CA CYS A 175 -0.48 -6.66 3.26
C CYS A 175 1.01 -6.49 2.92
N ILE A 176 1.70 -7.57 2.53
CA ILE A 176 3.14 -7.53 2.22
C ILE A 176 3.40 -6.65 0.99
N GLU A 177 2.67 -6.86 -0.11
CA GLU A 177 2.82 -6.05 -1.32
C GLU A 177 2.39 -4.60 -1.10
N ARG A 178 1.36 -4.37 -0.29
CA ARG A 178 0.91 -3.02 0.06
C ARG A 178 2.00 -2.21 0.75
N ASN A 179 2.82 -2.82 1.60
CA ASN A 179 3.94 -2.12 2.25
C ASN A 179 5.04 -1.76 1.23
N GLY A 180 5.38 -2.69 0.34
CA GLY A 180 6.34 -2.42 -0.76
C GLY A 180 5.88 -1.26 -1.66
N MET A 181 4.63 -1.32 -2.13
CA MET A 181 4.05 -0.28 -2.97
C MET A 181 3.94 1.07 -2.25
N ALA A 182 3.53 1.07 -0.98
CA ALA A 182 3.41 2.30 -0.20
C ALA A 182 4.76 2.94 0.09
N ALA A 183 5.82 2.17 0.33
CA ALA A 183 7.16 2.73 0.50
C ALA A 183 7.67 3.42 -0.78
N VAL A 184 7.43 2.83 -1.96
CA VAL A 184 7.77 3.46 -3.25
C VAL A 184 6.93 4.71 -3.51
N LYS A 185 5.63 4.66 -3.21
CA LYS A 185 4.74 5.83 -3.29
C LYS A 185 5.23 6.95 -2.36
N ALA A 186 5.66 6.64 -1.15
CA ALA A 186 6.14 7.62 -0.19
C ALA A 186 7.40 8.35 -0.70
N VAL A 187 8.37 7.61 -1.26
CA VAL A 187 9.55 8.22 -1.89
C VAL A 187 9.14 9.12 -3.06
N THR A 188 8.23 8.62 -3.91
CA THR A 188 7.76 9.37 -5.09
C THR A 188 7.01 10.63 -4.68
N ALA A 189 6.12 10.55 -3.69
CA ALA A 189 5.34 11.67 -3.15
C ALA A 189 6.25 12.77 -2.60
N ALA A 190 7.25 12.41 -1.79
CA ALA A 190 8.25 13.36 -1.30
C ALA A 190 8.98 14.07 -2.46
N ARG A 191 9.42 13.31 -3.46
CA ARG A 191 10.12 13.88 -4.63
C ARG A 191 9.22 14.76 -5.49
N MET A 192 7.93 14.41 -5.64
CA MET A 192 6.95 15.23 -6.35
C MET A 192 6.72 16.56 -5.64
N ALA A 193 6.45 16.52 -4.34
CA ALA A 193 6.22 17.73 -3.54
C ALA A 193 7.44 18.67 -3.53
N LEU A 194 8.66 18.11 -3.44
CA LEU A 194 9.89 18.90 -3.46
C LEU A 194 10.14 19.62 -4.79
N ARG A 195 9.73 19.01 -5.91
CA ARG A 195 9.82 19.60 -7.26
C ARG A 195 8.72 20.62 -7.53
N GLY A 196 7.60 20.53 -6.82
CA GLY A 196 6.53 21.50 -6.86
C GLY A 196 6.85 22.80 -6.13
N ASP A 197 5.87 23.69 -6.10
CA ASP A 197 5.88 24.95 -5.34
C ASP A 197 5.22 24.80 -3.95
N GLY A 198 4.80 23.59 -3.58
CA GLY A 198 4.10 23.29 -2.32
C GLY A 198 2.60 23.59 -2.37
N ARG A 199 2.06 24.07 -3.50
CA ARG A 199 0.63 24.31 -3.65
C ARG A 199 -0.07 23.03 -4.10
N HIS A 200 -1.17 22.71 -3.41
CA HIS A 200 -2.05 21.61 -3.75
C HIS A 200 -3.50 22.11 -3.81
N HIS A 201 -4.26 21.63 -4.80
CA HIS A 201 -5.69 21.98 -4.93
C HIS A 201 -6.55 21.34 -3.83
N VAL A 202 -6.08 20.23 -3.27
CA VAL A 202 -6.70 19.50 -2.17
C VAL A 202 -5.78 19.64 -0.96
N SER A 203 -6.27 20.25 0.13
CA SER A 203 -5.49 20.32 1.37
C SER A 203 -5.39 18.98 2.06
N LEU A 204 -4.36 18.80 2.88
CA LEU A 204 -4.20 17.60 3.71
C LEU A 204 -5.44 17.36 4.59
N ASP A 205 -6.00 18.41 5.20
CA ASP A 205 -7.24 18.31 5.98
C ASP A 205 -8.41 17.74 5.18
N LYS A 206 -8.56 18.19 3.92
CA LYS A 206 -9.61 17.70 3.03
C LYS A 206 -9.37 16.23 2.67
N ALA A 207 -8.12 15.83 2.47
CA ALA A 207 -7.75 14.44 2.23
C ALA A 207 -8.03 13.55 3.46
N ILE A 208 -7.68 14.00 4.68
CA ILE A 208 -7.99 13.29 5.94
C ILE A 208 -9.49 13.17 6.16
N LYS A 209 -10.25 14.25 5.91
CA LYS A 209 -11.71 14.22 5.98
C LYS A 209 -12.30 13.23 4.99
N THR A 210 -11.77 13.19 3.77
CA THR A 210 -12.16 12.21 2.74
C THR A 210 -11.82 10.79 3.19
N MET A 211 -10.66 10.57 3.81
CA MET A 211 -10.28 9.28 4.41
C MET A 211 -11.30 8.84 5.46
N LYS A 212 -11.72 9.74 6.37
CA LYS A 212 -12.75 9.43 7.39
C LYS A 212 -14.08 9.05 6.76
N GLN A 213 -14.54 9.81 5.76
CA GLN A 213 -15.83 9.60 5.10
C GLN A 213 -15.87 8.29 4.30
N THR A 214 -14.83 8.02 3.51
CA THR A 214 -14.67 6.77 2.76
C THR A 214 -14.54 5.57 3.69
N GLY A 215 -13.81 5.72 4.79
CA GLY A 215 -13.71 4.72 5.85
C GLY A 215 -15.07 4.33 6.43
N ALA A 216 -15.90 5.30 6.79
CA ALA A 216 -17.26 5.04 7.29
C ALA A 216 -18.14 4.28 6.27
N SER A 217 -17.98 4.57 4.97
CA SER A 217 -18.67 3.84 3.90
C SER A 217 -18.16 2.40 3.76
N ASN A 218 -16.84 2.20 3.84
CA ASN A 218 -16.21 0.87 3.79
C ASN A 218 -16.70 -0.02 4.94
N THR A 219 -16.74 0.51 6.16
CA THR A 219 -17.21 -0.22 7.34
C THR A 219 -18.68 -0.65 7.20
N ARG A 220 -19.54 0.18 6.61
CA ARG A 220 -20.93 -0.21 6.29
C ARG A 220 -20.98 -1.36 5.28
N ARG A 221 -20.18 -1.30 4.20
CA ARG A 221 -20.13 -2.34 3.16
C ARG A 221 -19.59 -3.67 3.69
N CYS A 222 -18.52 -3.65 4.47
CA CYS A 222 -17.96 -4.85 5.10
C CYS A 222 -18.99 -5.53 6.01
N ARG A 223 -19.72 -4.77 6.84
CA ARG A 223 -20.80 -5.32 7.69
C ARG A 223 -21.92 -5.98 6.88
N VAL A 224 -22.32 -5.39 5.75
CA VAL A 224 -23.34 -5.99 4.87
C VAL A 224 -22.82 -7.31 4.28
N ARG A 225 -21.56 -7.34 3.84
CA ARG A 225 -20.94 -8.55 3.31
C ARG A 225 -20.83 -9.63 4.37
N ASP A 226 -20.37 -9.33 5.58
CA ASP A 226 -20.26 -10.31 6.67
C ASP A 226 -21.64 -10.92 7.01
N LYS A 227 -22.71 -10.13 6.96
CA LYS A 227 -24.09 -10.64 7.09
C LYS A 227 -24.49 -11.57 5.94
N GLN A 228 -24.08 -11.29 4.71
CA GLN A 228 -24.32 -12.17 3.55
C GLN A 228 -23.44 -13.44 3.60
N SER A 229 -22.21 -13.32 4.09
CA SER A 229 -21.28 -14.43 4.31
C SER A 229 -21.67 -15.31 5.51
N GLY A 230 -22.58 -14.83 6.38
CA GLY A 230 -23.25 -15.63 7.41
C GLY A 230 -24.12 -16.77 6.88
N ALA A 231 -24.25 -16.91 5.55
CA ALA A 231 -24.82 -18.07 4.87
C ALA A 231 -23.76 -19.04 4.31
N LEU A 232 -22.52 -19.02 4.83
CA LEU A 232 -21.50 -20.02 4.50
C LEU A 232 -21.65 -21.26 5.38
N PRO A 233 -21.46 -22.47 4.82
CA PRO A 233 -21.62 -23.73 5.55
C PRO A 233 -20.69 -23.81 6.77
N ALA A 234 -21.17 -24.44 7.83
CA ALA A 234 -20.49 -24.59 9.11
C ALA A 234 -19.06 -25.14 8.92
N GLY A 235 -18.04 -24.30 9.20
CA GLY A 235 -16.62 -24.68 9.13
C GLY A 235 -15.66 -23.54 8.81
N VAL A 236 -16.12 -22.44 8.23
CA VAL A 236 -15.28 -21.26 7.93
C VAL A 236 -15.69 -20.09 8.83
N GLN A 237 -15.05 -19.98 10.00
CA GLN A 237 -15.16 -18.76 10.80
C GLN A 237 -14.25 -17.69 10.20
N VAL A 238 -14.84 -16.60 9.71
CA VAL A 238 -14.11 -15.33 9.53
C VAL A 238 -13.76 -14.83 10.93
N LEU A 239 -12.57 -15.17 11.41
CA LEU A 239 -12.03 -14.64 12.65
C LEU A 239 -11.62 -13.18 12.39
N THR A 240 -12.56 -12.25 12.62
CA THR A 240 -12.19 -10.88 12.92
C THR A 240 -11.35 -10.90 14.19
N HIS A 241 -10.05 -10.61 14.07
CA HIS A 241 -9.21 -10.40 15.24
C HIS A 241 -9.77 -9.20 16.01
N GLY A 242 -10.29 -9.49 17.20
CA GLY A 242 -10.90 -8.52 18.10
C GLY A 242 -12.42 -8.48 18.01
N ARG A 243 -13.10 -9.29 18.84
CA ARG A 243 -14.40 -8.89 19.37
C ARG A 243 -14.20 -7.62 20.23
N ALA A 244 -14.12 -6.46 19.59
CA ALA A 244 -14.69 -5.28 20.22
C ALA A 244 -16.20 -5.56 20.27
N ARG A 245 -16.71 -5.98 21.43
CA ARG A 245 -18.14 -5.92 21.67
C ARG A 245 -18.52 -4.45 21.56
N CYS A 246 -19.04 -4.04 20.41
CA CYS A 246 -19.80 -2.81 20.30
C CYS A 246 -21.00 -2.99 21.22
N HIS A 247 -20.93 -2.45 22.44
CA HIS A 247 -22.12 -2.23 23.25
C HIS A 247 -23.04 -1.31 22.45
N GLU A 248 -24.18 -1.81 22.00
CA GLU A 248 -25.31 -0.96 21.62
C GLU A 248 -25.82 -0.31 22.91
N PRO A 249 -25.90 1.03 23.01
CA PRO A 249 -26.72 1.66 24.04
C PRO A 249 -28.17 1.31 23.71
N GLY A 250 -28.78 0.47 24.56
CA GLY A 250 -30.16 0.06 24.41
C GLY A 250 -31.10 1.26 24.48
N VAL A 251 -31.67 1.64 23.34
CA VAL A 251 -32.88 2.47 23.28
C VAL A 251 -34.06 1.53 23.48
N ARG A 252 -34.58 1.47 24.71
CA ARG A 252 -35.92 0.94 24.97
C ARG A 252 -36.92 1.97 24.46
N GLY A 253 -37.75 1.59 23.48
CA GLY A 253 -39.02 2.27 23.24
C GLY A 253 -39.95 2.09 24.47
N PRO A 254 -40.97 2.94 24.61
CA PRO A 254 -42.18 2.68 23.83
C PRO A 254 -42.84 3.96 23.27
N TRP A 255 -43.86 3.76 22.44
CA TRP A 255 -44.82 4.71 21.86
C TRP A 255 -44.52 5.25 20.45
N GLY A 256 -45.49 5.07 19.55
CA GLY A 256 -45.62 5.88 18.34
C GLY A 256 -45.84 5.08 17.05
N THR A 257 -47.07 4.63 16.83
CA THR A 257 -47.59 4.23 15.52
C THR A 257 -47.43 5.36 14.50
N GLY A 258 -46.97 5.04 13.28
CA GLY A 258 -46.95 6.00 12.17
C GLY A 258 -46.44 5.38 10.89
N ASN A 259 -47.35 5.02 9.99
CA ASN A 259 -47.09 4.71 8.59
C ASN A 259 -46.39 5.88 7.90
N SER A 260 -45.36 5.59 7.10
CA SER A 260 -45.14 6.29 5.83
C SER A 260 -44.29 5.42 4.90
N GLU A 261 -44.94 5.01 3.81
CA GLU A 261 -44.35 4.42 2.62
C GLU A 261 -43.43 5.41 1.87
N ALA A 262 -42.69 4.83 0.91
CA ALA A 262 -41.88 5.42 -0.17
C ALA A 262 -40.42 5.79 0.21
N ALA A 263 -39.40 5.44 -0.58
CA ALA A 263 -39.38 5.16 -2.01
C ALA A 263 -38.38 4.06 -2.40
N ALA A 264 -38.81 3.26 -3.37
CA ALA A 264 -38.04 2.26 -4.09
C ALA A 264 -37.08 2.90 -5.11
N GLY A 265 -35.97 2.20 -5.38
CA GLY A 265 -35.15 2.38 -6.57
C GLY A 265 -34.35 1.10 -6.84
N PRO A 266 -34.64 0.32 -7.89
CA PRO A 266 -33.99 -0.96 -8.13
C PRO A 266 -32.85 -0.82 -9.15
N TRP A 267 -31.62 -1.14 -8.74
CA TRP A 267 -30.59 -1.61 -9.66
C TRP A 267 -30.33 -3.10 -9.35
N CYS A 268 -31.27 -3.93 -9.81
CA CYS A 268 -31.17 -5.37 -9.75
C CYS A 268 -30.60 -5.85 -11.10
N VAL A 269 -29.33 -6.26 -11.10
CA VAL A 269 -28.69 -6.87 -12.28
C VAL A 269 -29.34 -8.23 -12.54
N ARG A 270 -30.11 -8.35 -13.62
CA ARG A 270 -30.70 -9.62 -14.08
C ARG A 270 -29.59 -10.62 -14.40
N ARG A 271 -29.65 -11.79 -13.74
CA ARG A 271 -28.90 -12.99 -14.12
C ARG A 271 -29.45 -13.52 -15.44
N GLY A 272 -28.65 -13.48 -16.50
CA GLY A 272 -28.93 -14.17 -17.76
C GLY A 272 -28.53 -15.64 -17.65
N ALA A 273 -29.51 -16.53 -17.77
CA ALA A 273 -29.35 -17.98 -17.75
C ALA A 273 -28.63 -18.51 -19.00
N SER A 274 -27.91 -19.61 -18.81
CA SER A 274 -27.20 -20.39 -19.84
C SER A 274 -28.11 -20.88 -20.96
N ARG A 275 -27.63 -20.79 -22.22
CA ARG A 275 -28.02 -21.72 -23.29
C ARG A 275 -26.77 -22.25 -23.99
N ARG A 276 -26.78 -23.55 -24.26
CA ARG A 276 -25.69 -24.39 -24.76
C ARG A 276 -25.94 -24.75 -26.24
N VAL A 277 -24.87 -24.65 -27.05
CA VAL A 277 -24.49 -25.36 -28.31
C VAL A 277 -25.41 -25.24 -29.55
N PRO A 278 -24.93 -25.42 -30.82
CA PRO A 278 -24.14 -26.57 -31.31
C PRO A 278 -22.83 -26.25 -32.06
N SER A 279 -21.94 -27.25 -32.04
CA SER A 279 -20.70 -27.40 -32.80
C SER A 279 -20.93 -27.54 -34.30
N ARG A 280 -20.07 -26.93 -35.13
CA ARG A 280 -19.81 -27.41 -36.50
C ARG A 280 -18.32 -27.42 -36.81
N SER A 281 -17.93 -28.56 -37.37
CA SER A 281 -16.64 -29.01 -37.85
C SER A 281 -16.21 -28.36 -39.17
N GLY A 282 -14.88 -28.26 -39.35
CA GLY A 282 -14.23 -28.43 -40.67
C GLY A 282 -13.86 -27.17 -41.43
N ALA A 283 -12.55 -26.88 -41.47
CA ALA A 283 -11.74 -26.51 -42.65
C ALA A 283 -10.58 -25.56 -42.27
N ALA A 284 -9.35 -26.01 -42.54
CA ALA A 284 -8.16 -25.19 -42.72
C ALA A 284 -7.69 -25.38 -44.19
N PRO A 285 -6.69 -24.65 -44.73
CA PRO A 285 -5.94 -23.52 -44.21
C PRO A 285 -5.86 -22.31 -45.19
N GLY A 286 -5.45 -21.14 -44.70
CA GLY A 286 -5.10 -19.98 -45.51
C GLY A 286 -3.99 -19.16 -44.85
N THR A 287 -2.80 -19.24 -45.43
CA THR A 287 -1.54 -18.60 -45.02
C THR A 287 -1.57 -17.08 -45.08
N ILE A 288 -1.10 -16.40 -44.04
CA ILE A 288 -0.51 -15.05 -44.15
C ILE A 288 0.75 -14.99 -43.26
N GLY A 289 1.91 -15.01 -43.92
CA GLY A 289 3.21 -14.82 -43.29
C GLY A 289 3.51 -13.35 -43.03
N TRP A 290 4.18 -13.07 -41.91
CA TRP A 290 4.75 -11.76 -41.61
C TRP A 290 6.27 -11.83 -41.82
N THR A 291 6.73 -11.19 -42.89
CA THR A 291 8.15 -11.01 -43.21
C THR A 291 8.72 -9.82 -42.44
N ALA A 292 9.93 -10.01 -41.91
CA ALA A 292 10.76 -8.98 -41.31
C ALA A 292 11.37 -8.07 -42.40
N GLY A 293 11.21 -6.76 -42.27
CA GLY A 293 11.81 -5.76 -43.15
C GLY A 293 12.68 -4.77 -42.38
N ARG A 294 14.01 -4.87 -42.56
CA ARG A 294 14.97 -3.78 -42.26
C ARG A 294 14.79 -2.64 -43.26
N PRO A 295 15.30 -1.44 -42.94
CA PRO A 295 16.08 -0.70 -43.93
C PRO A 295 17.51 -0.45 -43.44
N ARG A 296 18.42 -0.42 -44.41
CA ARG A 296 19.86 -0.29 -44.26
C ARG A 296 20.29 0.91 -45.09
N ARG A 297 21.30 1.62 -44.58
CA ARG A 297 22.34 2.44 -45.25
C ARG A 297 22.09 3.97 -45.33
N ARG A 298 23.09 4.85 -45.28
CA ARG A 298 24.52 4.86 -44.83
C ARG A 298 25.11 6.25 -45.15
N TRP A 299 26.20 6.60 -44.45
CA TRP A 299 27.24 7.63 -44.71
C TRP A 299 26.98 9.04 -44.15
N ALA A 300 27.97 9.81 -43.66
CA ALA A 300 29.34 9.61 -43.18
C ALA A 300 29.82 10.95 -42.61
N GLY A 301 30.73 10.97 -41.63
CA GLY A 301 31.32 12.24 -41.18
C GLY A 301 32.12 12.15 -39.89
N ARG A 302 33.44 12.32 -40.01
CA ARG A 302 34.52 12.48 -39.00
C ARG A 302 34.12 13.48 -37.89
N ALA A 303 34.68 13.52 -36.69
CA ALA A 303 36.08 13.37 -36.28
C ALA A 303 36.20 13.19 -34.76
N ALA A 304 37.33 12.62 -34.34
CA ALA A 304 37.77 12.48 -32.96
C ALA A 304 38.41 13.78 -32.43
N VAL A 305 38.13 14.14 -31.17
CA VAL A 305 38.96 14.87 -30.18
C VAL A 305 38.30 14.58 -28.82
N GLY A 306 38.93 14.22 -27.71
CA GLY A 306 40.31 14.06 -27.30
C GLY A 306 40.27 14.01 -25.77
N ILE A 307 40.77 12.92 -25.17
CA ILE A 307 41.06 12.84 -23.73
C ILE A 307 42.35 13.62 -23.49
N ARG A 308 42.35 14.56 -22.52
CA ARG A 308 43.51 14.86 -21.67
C ARG A 308 43.16 15.80 -20.50
N ARG A 309 43.59 15.32 -19.32
CA ARG A 309 43.87 15.97 -18.03
C ARG A 309 42.67 16.32 -17.15
#